data_AF-A0A1Y1KPN4-F1
#
_entry.id   AF-A0A1Y1KPN4-F1
#
_cell.length_a   1.000
_cell.length_b   1.000
_cell.length_c   1.000
_cell.angle_alpha   90.00
_cell.angle_beta   90.00
_cell.angle_gamma   90.00
#
_symmetry.space_group_name_H-M   'P 1'
#
loop_
_entity.id
_entity.type
_entity.pdbx_description
1 polymer ?
#
loop_
_entity_poly.entity_id
_entity_poly.type
_entity_poly.pdbx_seq_one_letter_code
_entity_poly.pdbx_strand_id
1 'polypeptide(L)'
;PKHLLTLLLCLFKKSIMQSILSAFALPESPILCQTGNTKAIIDGVDLGNGTVFVNERKLSWKNDDNTGFAVDFPHISLHAITADPNVHPTKCLFIMVDDRLSIQGYEFLQQPMENGATEESDDESESETPSRLVLVPRDLDAINPLFSALSLGQSLNPDPHDSMEEEEDEDDNIYGDAEDTSDGVNHLSAGVQNVTINYNYSNGDQDVDEDQFEDAD
;
A
#
# COMPACT_ATOMS: atom_id res chain seq x y z
N PRO A 1 -6.12 -35.24 9.00
CA PRO A 1 -7.10 -34.26 9.52
C PRO A 1 -6.67 -32.79 9.36
N LYS A 2 -5.43 -32.42 9.72
CA LYS A 2 -4.90 -31.05 9.62
C LYS A 2 -4.74 -30.55 8.16
N HIS A 3 -4.32 -31.45 7.26
CA HIS A 3 -4.15 -31.15 5.83
C HIS A 3 -5.47 -30.84 5.08
N LEU A 4 -6.60 -31.38 5.55
CA LEU A 4 -7.91 -31.12 4.95
C LEU A 4 -8.46 -29.76 5.38
N LEU A 5 -8.06 -29.28 6.57
CA LEU A 5 -8.42 -27.95 7.08
C LEU A 5 -7.63 -26.84 6.36
N THR A 6 -6.34 -27.08 6.07
CA THR A 6 -5.51 -26.18 5.24
C THR A 6 -6.00 -26.13 3.80
N LEU A 7 -6.44 -27.26 3.24
CA LEU A 7 -7.06 -27.26 1.91
C LEU A 7 -8.45 -26.60 1.93
N LEU A 8 -9.22 -26.72 3.01
CA LEU A 8 -10.48 -25.98 3.15
C LEU A 8 -10.23 -24.47 3.26
N LEU A 9 -9.19 -24.03 3.99
CA LEU A 9 -8.77 -22.62 4.04
C LEU A 9 -8.28 -22.12 2.67
N CYS A 10 -7.53 -22.93 1.91
CA CYS A 10 -7.15 -22.61 0.53
C CYS A 10 -8.32 -22.65 -0.46
N LEU A 11 -9.33 -23.51 -0.26
CA LEU A 11 -10.53 -23.57 -1.10
C LEU A 11 -11.56 -22.50 -0.71
N PHE A 12 -11.53 -21.99 0.53
CA PHE A 12 -12.25 -20.77 0.93
C PHE A 12 -11.60 -19.49 0.38
N LYS A 13 -10.27 -19.48 0.13
CA LYS A 13 -9.64 -18.44 -0.72
C LYS A 13 -10.14 -18.46 -2.17
N LYS A 14 -10.82 -19.54 -2.59
CA LYS A 14 -11.47 -19.66 -3.91
C LYS A 14 -12.98 -19.42 -3.87
N SER A 15 -13.46 -18.68 -2.86
CA SER A 15 -14.79 -18.07 -2.89
C SER A 15 -14.64 -16.61 -3.24
N ILE A 16 -14.62 -16.35 -4.55
CA ILE A 16 -14.93 -15.06 -5.14
C ILE A 16 -16.19 -14.52 -4.46
N MET A 17 -16.06 -13.44 -3.70
CA MET A 17 -17.18 -12.55 -3.40
C MET A 17 -16.89 -11.20 -4.05
N GLN A 18 -16.80 -11.23 -5.38
CA GLN A 18 -17.03 -10.06 -6.21
C GLN A 18 -18.48 -9.62 -6.07
N SER A 19 -18.66 -8.30 -5.94
CA SER A 19 -19.91 -7.53 -6.07
C SER A 19 -20.95 -7.68 -4.96
N ILE A 20 -21.25 -6.58 -4.28
CA ILE A 20 -22.57 -5.92 -4.15
C ILE A 20 -22.35 -4.66 -3.30
N LEU A 21 -22.63 -3.46 -3.83
CA LEU A 21 -22.89 -2.27 -3.01
C LEU A 21 -24.29 -1.76 -3.31
N SER A 22 -25.28 -2.62 -3.08
CA SER A 22 -26.67 -2.20 -2.89
C SER A 22 -26.86 -1.87 -1.41
N ALA A 23 -27.04 -0.58 -1.13
CA ALA A 23 -27.19 0.06 0.18
C ALA A 23 -25.94 0.04 1.08
N PHE A 24 -25.32 1.21 1.22
CA PHE A 24 -24.23 1.51 2.15
C PHE A 24 -24.61 1.12 3.59
N ALA A 25 -24.20 -0.07 4.02
CA ALA A 25 -24.20 -0.46 5.42
C ALA A 25 -23.22 0.44 6.19
N LEU A 26 -23.39 0.56 7.52
CA LEU A 26 -22.42 1.24 8.39
C LEU A 26 -21.00 0.76 8.03
N PRO A 27 -20.01 1.65 7.87
CA PRO A 27 -18.66 1.24 7.52
C PRO A 27 -18.19 0.16 8.48
N GLU A 28 -17.89 -1.03 7.97
CA GLU A 28 -17.41 -2.17 8.77
C GLU A 28 -16.07 -1.85 9.48
N SER A 29 -15.43 -0.75 9.10
CA SER A 29 -14.23 -0.21 9.72
C SER A 29 -14.20 1.33 9.60
N PRO A 30 -13.50 2.04 10.50
CA PRO A 30 -13.38 3.49 10.49
C PRO A 30 -12.90 4.04 9.13
N ILE A 31 -13.51 5.13 8.67
CA ILE A 31 -13.07 5.86 7.47
C ILE A 31 -11.84 6.69 7.85
N LEU A 32 -10.73 6.44 7.15
CA LEU A 32 -9.47 7.19 7.29
C LEU A 32 -9.50 8.47 6.44
N CYS A 33 -10.04 8.38 5.23
CA CYS A 33 -10.17 9.52 4.32
C CYS A 33 -11.36 9.35 3.39
N GLN A 34 -12.02 10.46 3.07
CA GLN A 34 -13.06 10.53 2.04
C GLN A 34 -12.83 11.75 1.17
N THR A 35 -12.75 11.56 -0.14
CA THR A 35 -12.53 12.65 -1.10
C THR A 35 -13.52 12.52 -2.26
N GLY A 36 -14.40 13.52 -2.41
CA GLY A 36 -15.32 13.61 -3.55
C GLY A 36 -14.64 14.17 -4.80
N ASN A 37 -15.37 14.21 -5.92
CA ASN A 37 -14.89 14.77 -7.20
C ASN A 37 -13.50 14.24 -7.61
N THR A 38 -13.27 12.95 -7.41
CA THR A 38 -12.02 12.29 -7.78
C THR A 38 -12.28 11.40 -8.98
N LYS A 39 -11.52 11.59 -10.05
CA LYS A 39 -11.58 10.74 -11.23
C LYS A 39 -10.82 9.45 -10.99
N ALA A 40 -11.37 8.32 -11.46
CA ALA A 40 -10.70 7.03 -11.45
C ALA A 40 -10.45 6.56 -12.88
N ILE A 41 -9.22 6.09 -13.14
CA ILE A 41 -8.81 5.52 -14.42
C ILE A 41 -8.22 4.14 -14.14
N ILE A 42 -8.74 3.09 -14.78
CA ILE A 42 -8.24 1.73 -14.63
C ILE A 42 -7.73 1.26 -15.99
N ASP A 43 -6.45 0.88 -16.05
CA ASP A 43 -5.82 0.36 -17.27
C ASP A 43 -6.07 1.26 -18.50
N GLY A 44 -6.03 2.58 -18.29
CA GLY A 44 -6.27 3.61 -19.31
C GLY A 44 -7.73 3.98 -19.56
N VAL A 45 -8.68 3.28 -18.93
CA VAL A 45 -10.12 3.52 -19.08
C VAL A 45 -10.61 4.48 -18.00
N ASP A 46 -11.09 5.65 -18.44
CA ASP A 46 -11.65 6.68 -17.57
C ASP A 46 -13.08 6.33 -17.12
N LEU A 47 -13.27 6.16 -15.82
CA LEU A 47 -14.56 5.82 -15.21
C LEU A 47 -15.38 7.06 -14.84
N GLY A 48 -14.85 8.26 -15.07
CA GLY A 48 -15.47 9.52 -14.70
C GLY A 48 -15.14 9.95 -13.27
N ASN A 49 -15.91 10.93 -12.76
CA ASN A 49 -15.74 11.46 -11.41
C ASN A 49 -16.59 10.66 -10.41
N GLY A 50 -16.06 10.54 -9.20
CA GLY A 50 -16.75 9.87 -8.10
C GLY A 50 -16.18 10.28 -6.76
N THR A 51 -16.48 9.47 -5.75
CA THR A 51 -15.98 9.64 -4.38
C THR A 51 -15.09 8.47 -4.02
N VAL A 52 -13.87 8.78 -3.57
CA VAL A 52 -12.94 7.82 -2.97
C VAL A 52 -13.21 7.72 -1.47
N PHE A 53 -13.25 6.50 -0.96
CA PHE A 53 -13.29 6.19 0.45
C PHE A 53 -12.12 5.27 0.78
N VAL A 54 -11.30 5.68 1.73
CA VAL A 54 -10.24 4.86 2.32
C VAL A 54 -10.65 4.59 3.75
N ASN A 55 -10.81 3.32 4.10
CA ASN A 55 -11.00 2.89 5.49
C ASN A 55 -9.81 2.03 5.94
N GLU A 56 -9.84 1.48 7.14
CA GLU A 56 -8.74 0.66 7.65
C GLU A 56 -8.49 -0.66 6.90
N ARG A 57 -9.39 -1.10 6.01
CA ARG A 57 -9.35 -2.43 5.36
C ARG A 57 -9.27 -2.38 3.84
N LYS A 58 -9.84 -1.35 3.23
CA LYS A 58 -9.99 -1.25 1.77
C LYS A 58 -9.97 0.19 1.26
N LEU A 59 -9.50 0.31 0.03
CA LEU A 59 -9.73 1.45 -0.84
C LEU A 59 -11.01 1.19 -1.64
N SER A 60 -11.88 2.16 -1.77
CA SER A 60 -13.04 2.08 -2.65
C SER A 60 -13.31 3.38 -3.38
N TRP A 61 -13.89 3.28 -4.56
CA TRP A 61 -14.33 4.42 -5.36
C TRP A 61 -15.69 4.10 -5.95
N LYS A 62 -16.58 5.08 -5.98
CA LYS A 62 -17.89 4.96 -6.65
C LYS A 62 -18.29 6.26 -7.33
N ASN A 63 -19.00 6.13 -8.44
CA ASN A 63 -19.66 7.24 -9.13
C ASN A 63 -21.00 7.60 -8.46
N ASP A 64 -21.70 8.58 -9.03
CA ASP A 64 -22.99 9.07 -8.53
C ASP A 64 -24.11 8.00 -8.61
N ASP A 65 -23.98 7.03 -9.52
CA ASP A 65 -24.89 5.90 -9.68
C ASP A 65 -24.63 4.76 -8.66
N ASN A 66 -23.67 4.94 -7.75
CA ASN A 66 -23.15 3.94 -6.81
C ASN A 66 -22.47 2.73 -7.48
N THR A 67 -22.08 2.87 -8.75
CA THR A 67 -21.24 1.89 -9.44
C THR A 67 -19.78 2.22 -9.19
N GLY A 68 -18.96 1.20 -8.93
CA GLY A 68 -17.58 1.41 -8.54
C GLY A 68 -16.83 0.12 -8.23
N PHE A 69 -15.69 0.26 -7.55
CA PHE A 69 -14.84 -0.84 -7.14
C PHE A 69 -14.40 -0.70 -5.69
N ALA A 70 -13.94 -1.80 -5.12
CA ALA A 70 -13.25 -1.84 -3.85
C ALA A 70 -12.06 -2.80 -3.95
N VAL A 71 -10.95 -2.43 -3.31
CA VAL A 71 -9.69 -3.18 -3.27
C VAL A 71 -9.26 -3.27 -1.82
N ASP A 72 -9.11 -4.49 -1.31
CA ASP A 72 -8.56 -4.68 0.02
C ASP A 72 -7.04 -4.45 -0.01
N PHE A 73 -6.46 -3.91 1.07
CA PHE A 73 -5.05 -3.51 1.09
C PHE A 73 -4.05 -4.61 0.71
N PRO A 74 -4.24 -5.90 1.08
CA PRO A 74 -3.33 -6.96 0.66
C PRO A 74 -3.25 -7.17 -0.87
N HIS A 75 -4.21 -6.65 -1.64
CA HIS A 75 -4.18 -6.73 -3.11
C HIS A 75 -3.52 -5.49 -3.75
N ILE A 76 -3.12 -4.49 -2.96
CA ILE A 76 -2.45 -3.29 -3.44
C ILE A 76 -0.93 -3.49 -3.33
N SER A 77 -0.28 -3.80 -4.46
CA SER A 77 1.17 -4.01 -4.51
C SER A 77 1.95 -2.73 -4.20
N LEU A 78 1.52 -1.57 -4.73
CA LEU A 78 2.10 -0.27 -4.38
C LEU A 78 1.15 0.90 -4.60
N HIS A 79 1.43 2.01 -3.91
CA HIS A 79 0.81 3.30 -4.14
C HIS A 79 1.87 4.41 -4.14
N ALA A 80 1.73 5.37 -5.05
CA ALA A 80 2.67 6.49 -5.20
C ALA A 80 1.94 7.76 -5.63
N ILE A 81 2.50 8.92 -5.25
CA ILE A 81 2.13 10.20 -5.85
C ILE A 81 2.97 10.35 -7.11
N THR A 82 2.33 10.61 -8.25
CA THR A 82 3.01 10.85 -9.52
C THR A 82 2.59 12.17 -10.13
N ALA A 83 3.51 12.79 -10.86
CA ALA A 83 3.27 13.93 -11.74
C ALA A 83 3.82 13.65 -13.15
N ASP A 84 4.00 12.38 -13.49
CA ASP A 84 4.48 11.95 -14.80
C ASP A 84 3.40 12.19 -15.88
N PRO A 85 3.69 13.02 -16.90
CA PRO A 85 2.75 13.27 -18.00
C PRO A 85 2.36 12.02 -18.78
N ASN A 86 3.17 10.96 -18.73
CA ASN A 86 2.86 9.67 -19.36
C ASN A 86 1.76 8.90 -18.61
N VAL A 87 1.59 9.16 -17.31
CA VAL A 87 0.52 8.56 -16.49
C VAL A 87 -0.72 9.44 -16.55
N HIS A 88 -0.57 10.72 -16.22
CA HIS A 88 -1.66 11.70 -16.29
C HIS A 88 -1.08 13.13 -16.39
N PRO A 89 -1.70 14.07 -17.14
CA PRO A 89 -1.17 15.43 -17.29
C PRO A 89 -1.06 16.25 -16.00
N THR A 90 -1.79 15.86 -14.95
CA THR A 90 -1.79 16.51 -13.64
C THR A 90 -1.35 15.55 -12.56
N LYS A 91 -0.80 16.10 -11.47
CA LYS A 91 -0.43 15.34 -10.27
C LYS A 91 -1.61 14.46 -9.80
N CYS A 92 -1.34 13.20 -9.53
CA CYS A 92 -2.35 12.19 -9.20
C CYS A 92 -1.74 11.09 -8.29
N LEU A 93 -2.59 10.18 -7.81
CA LEU A 93 -2.14 8.94 -7.18
C LEU A 93 -2.14 7.81 -8.20
N PHE A 94 -1.03 7.09 -8.26
CA PHE A 94 -0.87 5.85 -9.01
C PHE A 94 -0.87 4.67 -8.04
N ILE A 95 -1.61 3.62 -8.38
CA ILE A 95 -1.79 2.44 -7.55
C ILE A 95 -1.67 1.21 -8.46
N MET A 96 -0.86 0.25 -8.05
CA MET A 96 -0.79 -1.06 -8.70
C MET A 96 -1.56 -2.05 -7.85
N VAL A 97 -2.43 -2.83 -8.50
CA VAL A 97 -3.24 -3.86 -7.88
C VAL A 97 -2.86 -5.19 -8.52
N ASP A 98 -2.59 -6.21 -7.70
CA ASP A 98 -2.15 -7.52 -8.21
C ASP A 98 -3.24 -8.21 -9.02
N ASP A 99 -4.48 -8.07 -8.59
CA ASP A 99 -5.64 -8.64 -9.29
C ASP A 99 -6.20 -7.72 -10.39
N ARG A 100 -6.88 -8.34 -11.34
CA ARG A 100 -7.69 -7.64 -12.34
C ARG A 100 -8.90 -6.97 -11.69
N LEU A 101 -8.97 -5.65 -11.78
CA LEU A 101 -10.15 -4.91 -11.34
C LEU A 101 -11.31 -5.10 -12.33
N SER A 102 -12.41 -5.69 -11.86
CA SER A 102 -13.65 -5.78 -12.61
C SER A 102 -14.69 -4.81 -12.04
N ILE A 103 -15.40 -4.12 -12.93
CA ILE A 103 -16.49 -3.19 -12.55
C ILE A 103 -17.73 -3.56 -13.34
N GLN A 104 -18.86 -3.65 -12.64
CA GLN A 104 -20.15 -3.87 -13.26
C GLN A 104 -20.46 -2.74 -14.27
N GLY A 105 -20.73 -3.09 -15.52
CA GLY A 105 -20.93 -2.13 -16.62
C GLY A 105 -19.66 -1.74 -17.39
N TYR A 106 -18.49 -2.24 -16.97
CA TYR A 106 -17.20 -2.06 -17.65
C TYR A 106 -16.51 -3.42 -17.90
N GLU A 107 -17.26 -4.36 -18.48
CA GLU A 107 -16.76 -5.74 -18.72
C GLU A 107 -15.53 -5.80 -19.65
N PHE A 108 -15.34 -4.76 -20.47
CA PHE A 108 -14.23 -4.65 -21.41
C PHE A 108 -12.86 -4.42 -20.75
N LEU A 109 -12.80 -4.08 -19.45
CA LEU A 109 -11.55 -3.96 -18.68
C LEU A 109 -10.76 -5.28 -18.59
N GLN A 110 -11.40 -6.41 -18.88
CA GLN A 110 -10.79 -7.74 -18.85
C GLN A 110 -10.06 -8.13 -20.14
N GLN A 111 -10.18 -7.32 -21.20
CA GLN A 111 -9.49 -7.61 -22.45
C GLN A 111 -8.05 -7.07 -22.37
N PRO A 112 -7.03 -7.87 -22.75
CA PRO A 112 -5.66 -7.37 -22.82
C PRO A 112 -5.61 -6.16 -23.75
N MET A 113 -5.21 -5.01 -23.22
CA MET A 113 -4.94 -3.81 -24.02
C MET A 113 -3.71 -4.10 -24.90
N GLU A 114 -3.96 -4.56 -26.12
CA GLU A 114 -2.97 -4.67 -27.19
C GLU A 114 -2.57 -3.26 -27.65
N ASN A 115 -1.68 -2.61 -26.90
CA ASN A 115 -1.00 -1.40 -27.37
C ASN A 115 0.18 -1.83 -28.22
N GLY A 116 0.05 -1.64 -29.54
CA GLY A 116 1.00 -2.05 -30.56
C GLY A 116 2.43 -1.56 -30.35
N ALA A 117 3.25 -2.46 -29.82
CA ALA A 117 4.68 -2.53 -30.08
C ALA A 117 5.01 -4.01 -30.29
N THR A 118 5.42 -4.31 -31.52
CA THR A 118 5.95 -5.60 -31.98
C THR A 118 7.01 -6.14 -31.01
N GLU A 119 6.88 -7.39 -30.59
CA GLU A 119 7.77 -8.51 -30.96
C GLU A 119 7.20 -9.81 -30.34
N GLU A 120 7.40 -10.89 -31.06
CA GLU A 120 6.86 -12.24 -30.84
C GLU A 120 7.20 -12.81 -29.45
N SER A 121 6.19 -13.21 -28.67
CA SER A 121 6.37 -14.27 -27.67
C SER A 121 5.08 -15.05 -27.46
N ASP A 122 5.09 -16.25 -28.04
CA ASP A 122 4.30 -17.42 -27.68
C ASP A 122 4.49 -17.73 -26.17
N ASP A 123 3.52 -17.34 -25.34
CA ASP A 123 3.30 -17.95 -24.03
C ASP A 123 1.82 -17.76 -23.63
N GLU A 124 1.01 -18.79 -23.81
CA GLU A 124 -0.32 -18.95 -23.19
C GLU A 124 -0.18 -19.18 -21.66
N SER A 125 0.68 -18.42 -20.99
CA SER A 125 0.57 -18.23 -19.56
C SER A 125 -0.37 -17.04 -19.35
N GLU A 126 -1.58 -17.33 -18.89
CA GLU A 126 -2.50 -16.36 -18.28
C GLU A 126 -1.84 -15.79 -17.01
N SER A 127 -0.71 -15.10 -17.17
CA SER A 127 -0.09 -14.32 -16.14
C SER A 127 -1.07 -13.20 -15.83
N GLU A 128 -1.63 -13.23 -14.61
CA GLU A 128 -2.54 -12.20 -14.12
C GLU A 128 -1.76 -10.88 -14.09
N THR A 129 -1.79 -10.12 -15.19
CA THR A 129 -1.03 -8.88 -15.23
C THR A 129 -1.70 -7.88 -14.29
N PRO A 130 -0.96 -7.22 -13.40
CA PRO A 130 -1.52 -6.32 -12.41
C PRO A 130 -2.27 -5.16 -13.08
N SER A 131 -3.39 -4.77 -12.49
CA SER A 131 -4.17 -3.62 -12.93
C SER A 131 -3.55 -2.32 -12.43
N ARG A 132 -3.52 -1.32 -13.31
CA ARG A 132 -3.05 0.05 -13.00
C ARG A 132 -4.24 0.94 -12.70
N LEU A 133 -4.33 1.42 -11.47
CA LEU A 133 -5.34 2.37 -11.02
C LEU A 133 -4.71 3.76 -10.86
N VAL A 134 -5.32 4.77 -11.47
CA VAL A 134 -4.96 6.19 -11.29
C VAL A 134 -6.14 6.93 -10.69
N LEU A 135 -5.92 7.57 -9.54
CA LEU A 135 -6.87 8.47 -8.90
C LEU A 135 -6.43 9.91 -9.12
N VAL A 136 -7.28 10.72 -9.73
CA VAL A 136 -7.04 12.12 -10.02
C VAL A 136 -8.05 12.98 -9.25
N PRO A 137 -7.70 13.44 -8.04
CA PRO A 137 -8.54 14.38 -7.29
C PRO A 137 -8.66 15.70 -8.05
N ARG A 138 -9.86 16.29 -8.04
CA ARG A 138 -10.05 17.65 -8.58
C ARG A 138 -9.29 18.70 -7.78
N ASP A 139 -9.19 18.49 -6.48
CA ASP A 139 -8.44 19.34 -5.56
C ASP A 139 -7.09 18.68 -5.25
N LEU A 140 -6.00 19.37 -5.56
CA LEU A 140 -4.64 18.85 -5.37
C LEU A 140 -4.28 18.72 -3.88
N ASP A 141 -4.93 19.50 -3.02
CA ASP A 141 -4.73 19.44 -1.56
C ASP A 141 -5.23 18.10 -0.99
N ALA A 142 -6.10 17.39 -1.70
CA ALA A 142 -6.60 16.07 -1.29
C ALA A 142 -5.62 14.92 -1.61
N ILE A 143 -4.57 15.15 -2.42
CA ILE A 143 -3.60 14.10 -2.78
C ILE A 143 -2.82 13.61 -1.56
N ASN A 144 -2.30 14.52 -0.73
CA ASN A 144 -1.50 14.13 0.44
C ASN A 144 -2.36 13.39 1.50
N PRO A 145 -3.56 13.87 1.88
CA PRO A 145 -4.45 13.12 2.75
C PRO A 145 -4.80 11.72 2.24
N LEU A 146 -5.08 11.58 0.93
CA LEU A 146 -5.35 10.27 0.33
C LEU A 146 -4.12 9.36 0.40
N PHE A 147 -2.94 9.89 0.08
CA PHE A 147 -1.69 9.13 0.16
C PHE A 147 -1.43 8.66 1.60
N SER A 148 -1.51 9.55 2.59
CA SER A 148 -1.33 9.19 4.00
C SER A 148 -2.34 8.15 4.48
N ALA A 149 -3.60 8.24 4.04
CA ALA A 149 -4.61 7.25 4.38
C ALA A 149 -4.34 5.88 3.76
N LEU A 150 -3.83 5.82 2.53
CA LEU A 150 -3.40 4.58 1.88
C LEU A 150 -2.19 3.98 2.59
N SER A 151 -1.19 4.79 2.96
CA SER A 151 -0.01 4.32 3.70
C SER A 151 -0.40 3.77 5.07
N LEU A 152 -1.29 4.46 5.79
CA LEU A 152 -1.83 3.97 7.06
C LEU A 152 -2.60 2.65 6.85
N GLY A 153 -3.45 2.58 5.84
CA GLY A 153 -4.17 1.36 5.51
C GLY A 153 -3.27 0.18 5.19
N GLN A 154 -2.20 0.36 4.40
CA GLN A 154 -1.22 -0.71 4.18
C GLN A 154 -0.54 -1.14 5.49
N SER A 155 -0.18 -0.20 6.37
CA SER A 155 0.44 -0.54 7.66
C SER A 155 -0.47 -1.36 8.60
N LEU A 156 -1.80 -1.24 8.44
CA LEU A 156 -2.79 -1.96 9.24
C LEU A 156 -3.15 -3.34 8.66
N ASN A 157 -2.67 -3.67 7.46
CA ASN A 157 -2.98 -4.92 6.76
C ASN A 157 -1.70 -5.54 6.16
N PRO A 158 -0.74 -5.99 6.99
CA PRO A 158 0.41 -6.76 6.51
C PRO A 158 -0.07 -8.08 5.87
N ASP A 159 0.71 -8.62 4.91
CA ASP A 159 0.40 -9.92 4.34
C ASP A 159 0.49 -11.00 5.44
N PRO A 160 -0.53 -11.87 5.61
CA PRO A 160 -0.46 -12.97 6.56
C PRO A 160 0.72 -13.92 6.34
N HIS A 161 1.32 -13.96 5.14
CA HIS A 161 2.50 -14.78 4.85
C HIS A 161 3.83 -14.12 5.27
N ASP A 162 3.88 -12.78 5.39
CA ASP A 162 5.10 -12.06 5.78
C ASP A 162 5.43 -12.20 7.28
N SER A 163 4.45 -12.61 8.11
CA SER A 163 4.61 -12.72 9.57
C SER A 163 5.09 -14.11 10.04
N MET A 164 5.43 -15.01 9.12
CA MET A 164 5.72 -16.43 9.42
C MET A 164 7.22 -16.79 9.36
N GLU A 165 8.13 -15.81 9.26
CA GLU A 165 9.57 -16.04 9.12
C GLU A 165 10.39 -15.57 10.33
N GLU A 166 9.98 -15.89 11.57
CA GLU A 166 10.86 -15.82 12.75
C GLU A 166 10.52 -16.95 13.74
N GLU A 167 10.74 -18.20 13.34
CA GLU A 167 11.18 -19.24 14.29
C GLU A 167 12.64 -19.52 13.98
N GLU A 168 13.52 -18.55 14.30
CA GLU A 168 14.94 -18.83 14.42
C GLU A 168 15.12 -19.80 15.59
N ASP A 169 15.55 -21.01 15.27
CA ASP A 169 16.00 -22.01 16.23
C ASP A 169 17.01 -21.36 17.20
N GLU A 170 16.60 -21.10 18.44
CA GLU A 170 17.48 -20.75 19.55
C GLU A 170 18.43 -21.94 19.85
N ASP A 171 19.50 -22.09 19.05
CA ASP A 171 20.66 -22.93 19.39
C ASP A 171 21.98 -22.18 19.17
N ASP A 172 22.06 -20.97 19.72
CA ASP A 172 23.33 -20.30 20.00
C ASP A 172 23.69 -20.43 21.49
N ASN A 173 23.87 -21.68 21.94
CA ASN A 173 24.66 -21.99 23.14
C ASN A 173 26.17 -21.84 22.84
N ILE A 174 26.58 -20.65 22.38
CA ILE A 174 27.98 -20.24 22.32
C ILE A 174 28.22 -19.32 23.53
N TYR A 175 29.25 -19.59 24.32
CA TYR A 175 29.54 -19.01 25.66
C TYR A 175 28.99 -19.76 26.86
N GLY A 176 29.49 -20.99 27.04
CA GLY A 176 29.45 -21.71 28.31
C GLY A 176 30.81 -22.32 28.67
N ASP A 177 31.91 -21.57 28.53
CA ASP A 177 33.18 -21.93 29.16
C ASP A 177 34.06 -20.69 29.42
N ALA A 178 33.97 -20.16 30.64
CA ALA A 178 35.07 -19.46 31.31
C ALA A 178 34.71 -19.32 32.80
N GLU A 179 35.25 -20.26 33.57
CA GLU A 179 35.19 -20.32 35.03
C GLU A 179 35.84 -19.08 35.70
N ASP A 180 35.11 -18.53 36.69
CA ASP A 180 35.58 -18.02 37.99
C ASP A 180 36.55 -16.81 38.08
N THR A 181 36.05 -15.64 38.54
CA THR A 181 36.58 -14.99 39.76
C THR A 181 35.63 -13.93 40.37
N SER A 182 35.18 -14.22 41.59
CA SER A 182 34.85 -13.38 42.75
C SER A 182 34.27 -11.94 42.63
N ASP A 183 33.12 -11.78 43.31
CA ASP A 183 32.76 -10.69 44.24
C ASP A 183 32.49 -9.26 43.73
N GLY A 184 31.23 -8.83 43.90
CA GLY A 184 30.97 -7.50 44.47
C GLY A 184 29.83 -6.68 43.88
N VAL A 185 28.72 -6.66 44.63
CA VAL A 185 27.71 -5.59 44.81
C VAL A 185 26.66 -5.29 43.72
N ASN A 186 25.44 -5.71 44.05
CA ASN A 186 24.15 -5.14 43.64
C ASN A 186 24.13 -3.60 43.66
N HIS A 187 23.38 -3.00 42.72
CA HIS A 187 22.14 -2.23 43.04
C HIS A 187 21.85 -1.08 42.04
N LEU A 188 20.96 -1.28 41.05
CA LEU A 188 20.14 -0.22 40.42
C LEU A 188 18.84 -0.87 39.90
N SER A 189 17.75 -0.96 40.66
CA SER A 189 16.74 0.08 40.93
C SER A 189 16.12 0.74 39.67
N ALA A 190 14.85 0.39 39.46
CA ALA A 190 13.74 1.24 38.98
C ALA A 190 13.71 1.71 37.50
N GLY A 191 12.77 1.12 36.76
CA GLY A 191 11.70 1.80 36.01
C GLY A 191 12.05 2.88 34.97
N VAL A 192 11.77 2.58 33.69
CA VAL A 192 11.53 3.57 32.61
C VAL A 192 10.52 2.90 31.66
N GLN A 193 9.21 3.13 31.78
CA GLN A 193 8.43 4.26 31.25
C GLN A 193 8.71 4.58 29.78
N ASN A 194 7.68 4.34 28.94
CA ASN A 194 7.33 5.12 27.77
C ASN A 194 8.47 5.50 26.81
N VAL A 195 8.64 4.71 25.75
CA VAL A 195 9.38 5.15 24.57
C VAL A 195 8.61 6.31 23.92
N THR A 196 8.97 7.54 24.29
CA THR A 196 8.69 8.74 23.49
C THR A 196 9.71 8.77 22.37
N ILE A 197 9.29 8.42 21.16
CA ILE A 197 10.10 8.62 19.96
C ILE A 197 10.09 10.13 19.66
N ASN A 198 11.20 10.80 19.94
CA ASN A 198 11.41 12.20 19.60
C ASN A 198 12.12 12.25 18.23
N TYR A 199 11.38 12.58 17.18
CA TYR A 199 11.96 12.89 15.87
C TYR A 199 12.67 14.25 15.95
N ASN A 200 14.00 14.25 16.00
CA ASN A 200 14.78 15.47 15.79
C ASN A 200 14.83 15.76 14.28
N TYR A 201 13.95 16.64 13.83
CA TYR A 201 14.17 17.41 12.60
C TYR A 201 15.32 18.40 12.87
N SER A 202 16.50 18.12 12.32
CA SER A 202 17.53 19.15 12.16
C SER A 202 17.05 20.13 11.08
N ASN A 203 16.36 21.19 11.50
CA ASN A 203 16.16 22.36 10.65
C ASN A 203 17.52 23.03 10.41
N GLY A 204 17.92 23.08 9.16
CA GLY A 204 19.00 23.94 8.69
C GLY A 204 18.57 25.41 8.65
N ASP A 205 19.42 26.26 9.19
CA ASP A 205 19.61 27.70 8.96
C ASP A 205 20.86 28.04 9.80
N GLN A 206 21.86 28.83 9.43
CA GLN A 206 22.08 29.75 8.32
C GLN A 206 23.58 30.16 8.39
N ASP A 207 24.07 30.83 7.34
CA ASP A 207 25.24 31.74 7.33
C ASP A 207 26.67 31.15 7.30
N VAL A 208 27.22 31.06 6.08
CA VAL A 208 28.64 31.37 5.81
C VAL A 208 28.72 32.08 4.46
N ASP A 209 28.60 33.40 4.52
CA ASP A 209 29.25 34.29 3.56
C ASP A 209 30.77 34.21 3.82
N GLU A 210 31.55 33.77 2.84
CA GLU A 210 32.95 34.18 2.72
C GLU A 210 33.41 34.01 1.28
N ASP A 211 33.46 35.14 0.59
CA ASP A 211 34.24 35.37 -0.62
C ASP A 211 35.68 34.85 -0.45
N GLN A 212 36.19 34.13 -1.47
CA GLN A 212 37.57 34.14 -1.98
C GLN A 212 37.97 32.75 -2.53
N PHE A 213 37.83 32.58 -3.84
CA PHE A 213 38.84 31.83 -4.59
C PHE A 213 39.28 32.71 -5.75
N GLU A 214 40.34 33.48 -5.46
CA GLU A 214 41.17 34.16 -6.45
C GLU A 214 41.81 33.14 -7.40
N ASP A 215 41.90 33.57 -8.65
CA ASP A 215 42.49 32.95 -9.83
C ASP A 215 43.74 32.09 -9.57
N ALA A 216 43.80 30.92 -10.21
CA ALA A 216 45.03 30.20 -10.48
C ALA A 216 45.14 29.93 -11.98
N ASP A 217 46.17 30.54 -12.58
CA ASP A 217 46.61 30.44 -13.98
C ASP A 217 46.83 29.00 -14.49
#